data_AF-A0A1H9X1B2-F1
#
_entry.id   AF-A0A1H9X1B2-F1
#
_cell.length_a   1.000
_cell.length_b   1.000
_cell.length_c   1.000
_cell.angle_alpha   90.00
_cell.angle_beta   90.00
_cell.angle_gamma   90.00
#
_symmetry.space_group_name_H-M   'P 1'
#
loop_
_entity.id
_entity.type
_entity.pdbx_description
1 polymer ?
#
loop_
_entity_poly.entity_id
_entity_poly.type
_entity_poly.pdbx_seq_one_letter_code
_entity_poly.pdbx_strand_id
1 'polypeptide(L)'
;MRKRIAVIVTVIVCTISMLSGCGSLIKLKDQDGKRSAVQENESLDDKNKDSDAEEDEEISNDYEKETSKNAKEDKETSNDTKDNDEHLKEFVVDKSGYLSEDHKKRLSIRSGIISLKYGFDIVMVVIDDYDTVDLQTYSDDFYDYNGYNHDGLVLVISMNTREYYFSTSGKAIENISDDRLEDIAEAIMPYMQSNDLYEAFDNYISLVEEIMEYDE
;
A
#
# COMPACT_ATOMS: atom_id res chain seq x y z
N MET A 1 -18.02 -40.77 25.04
CA MET A 1 -18.71 -39.49 24.72
C MET A 1 -17.80 -38.67 23.82
N ARG A 2 -18.08 -38.62 22.51
CA ARG A 2 -17.29 -37.87 21.51
C ARG A 2 -18.07 -36.61 21.16
N LYS A 3 -17.61 -35.44 21.60
CA LYS A 3 -18.18 -34.15 21.20
C LYS A 3 -17.57 -33.76 19.86
N ARG A 4 -18.39 -33.71 18.82
CA ARG A 4 -18.05 -33.13 17.51
C ARG A 4 -18.09 -31.62 17.67
N ILE A 5 -16.95 -30.95 17.47
CA ILE A 5 -16.88 -29.49 17.34
C ILE A 5 -16.95 -29.21 15.84
N ALA A 6 -18.09 -28.70 15.39
CA ALA A 6 -18.28 -28.18 14.05
C ALA A 6 -17.67 -26.77 14.01
N VAL A 7 -16.57 -26.60 13.28
CA VAL A 7 -16.03 -25.29 12.92
C VAL A 7 -16.87 -24.78 11.75
N ILE A 8 -17.72 -23.79 12.03
CA ILE A 8 -18.47 -23.07 11.00
C ILE A 8 -17.52 -22.04 10.41
N VAL A 9 -16.99 -22.34 9.22
CA VAL A 9 -16.28 -21.38 8.37
C VAL A 9 -17.34 -20.55 7.66
N THR A 10 -17.65 -19.36 8.19
CA THR A 10 -18.48 -18.38 7.48
C THR A 10 -17.58 -17.58 6.55
N VAL A 11 -17.66 -17.89 5.26
CA VAL A 11 -17.09 -17.10 4.17
C VAL A 11 -17.87 -15.78 4.09
N ILE A 12 -17.24 -14.65 4.43
CA ILE A 12 -17.81 -13.32 4.18
C ILE A 12 -17.35 -12.90 2.78
N VAL A 13 -18.20 -13.14 1.79
CA VAL A 13 -18.12 -12.48 0.47
C VAL A 13 -18.74 -11.11 0.66
N CYS A 14 -17.92 -10.06 0.82
CA CYS A 14 -18.41 -8.69 0.84
C CYS A 14 -18.52 -8.19 -0.60
N THR A 15 -19.73 -8.30 -1.18
CA THR A 15 -20.07 -7.68 -2.46
C THR A 15 -20.16 -6.16 -2.27
N ILE A 16 -19.13 -5.42 -2.69
CA ILE A 16 -19.24 -3.97 -2.85
C ILE A 16 -19.95 -3.73 -4.17
N SER A 17 -21.22 -3.34 -4.10
CA SER A 17 -21.96 -2.73 -5.19
C SER A 17 -22.60 -1.44 -4.70
N MET A 18 -22.24 -0.37 -5.41
CA MET A 18 -22.87 0.95 -5.47
C MET A 18 -22.59 1.94 -4.35
N LEU A 19 -21.77 2.94 -4.68
CA LEU A 19 -22.12 4.36 -4.57
C LEU A 19 -21.13 5.20 -5.42
N SER A 20 -21.31 5.14 -6.74
CA SER A 20 -20.78 6.17 -7.65
C SER A 20 -21.75 7.35 -7.65
N GLY A 21 -21.27 8.56 -7.36
CA GLY A 21 -22.05 9.76 -7.59
C GLY A 21 -21.71 10.97 -6.71
N CYS A 22 -20.44 11.38 -6.64
CA CYS A 22 -20.11 12.78 -6.35
C CYS A 22 -19.68 13.45 -7.65
N GLY A 23 -20.30 14.60 -7.92
CA GLY A 23 -20.43 15.18 -9.24
C GLY A 23 -19.15 15.77 -9.83
N SER A 24 -19.04 15.63 -11.15
CA SER A 24 -18.34 16.59 -12.00
C SER A 24 -19.29 16.95 -13.14
N LEU A 25 -19.84 18.16 -13.06
CA LEU A 25 -20.81 18.70 -14.01
C LEU A 25 -20.06 19.16 -15.27
N ILE A 26 -20.17 18.36 -16.33
CA ILE A 26 -19.72 18.71 -17.68
C ILE A 26 -20.61 19.86 -18.18
N LYS A 27 -20.01 21.03 -18.44
CA LYS A 27 -20.69 22.15 -19.13
C LYS A 27 -20.80 21.83 -20.62
N LEU A 28 -21.99 21.42 -21.04
CA LEU A 28 -22.39 21.46 -22.44
C LEU A 28 -22.66 22.91 -22.86
N LYS A 29 -21.97 23.38 -23.89
CA LYS A 29 -22.44 24.49 -24.73
C LYS A 29 -23.47 23.90 -25.70
N ASP A 30 -24.68 24.47 -25.74
CA ASP A 30 -25.09 25.24 -26.92
C ASP A 30 -26.44 25.96 -26.74
N GLN A 31 -26.48 27.10 -27.45
CA GLN A 31 -27.62 27.81 -28.05
C GLN A 31 -28.99 27.69 -27.36
N ASP A 32 -29.29 28.65 -26.48
CA ASP A 32 -30.46 29.52 -26.63
C ASP A 32 -30.49 30.55 -25.49
N GLY A 33 -30.62 31.83 -25.87
CA GLY A 33 -30.53 32.93 -24.93
C GLY A 33 -31.70 32.98 -23.95
N LYS A 34 -31.38 33.09 -22.65
CA LYS A 34 -32.12 33.93 -21.70
C LYS A 34 -31.30 34.21 -20.45
N ARG A 35 -31.18 35.50 -20.16
CA ARG A 35 -30.57 36.12 -18.97
C ARG A 35 -31.48 35.92 -17.75
N SER A 36 -30.90 35.81 -16.55
CA SER A 36 -31.22 36.75 -15.47
C SER A 36 -30.11 36.74 -14.42
N ALA A 37 -29.79 37.94 -13.95
CA ALA A 37 -28.82 38.26 -12.91
C ALA A 37 -29.54 38.56 -11.57
N VAL A 38 -28.72 39.00 -10.59
CA VAL A 38 -29.02 39.78 -9.35
C VAL A 38 -29.06 38.91 -8.07
N GLN A 39 -28.08 39.00 -7.15
CA GLN A 39 -27.84 39.99 -6.04
C GLN A 39 -28.92 39.85 -4.93
N GLU A 40 -28.72 39.98 -3.61
CA GLU A 40 -27.64 40.39 -2.71
C GLU A 40 -28.19 40.29 -1.24
N ASN A 41 -27.31 40.33 -0.22
CA ASN A 41 -27.55 40.76 1.18
C ASN A 41 -28.33 39.78 2.12
N GLU A 42 -28.05 39.63 3.42
CA GLU A 42 -27.78 40.63 4.47
C GLU A 42 -26.85 40.12 5.60
N SER A 43 -26.21 41.07 6.27
CA SER A 43 -25.37 40.97 7.47
C SER A 43 -26.06 41.58 8.69
N LEU A 44 -25.47 41.34 9.88
CA LEU A 44 -25.65 41.99 11.21
C LEU A 44 -26.86 41.48 12.01
N ASP A 45 -26.87 41.35 13.34
CA ASP A 45 -25.89 41.37 14.42
C ASP A 45 -26.66 40.96 15.69
N ASP A 46 -25.92 40.45 16.68
CA ASP A 46 -26.16 40.54 18.13
C ASP A 46 -27.48 40.09 18.78
N LYS A 47 -27.36 39.13 19.71
CA LYS A 47 -27.82 39.23 21.11
C LYS A 47 -27.31 38.06 21.96
N ASN A 48 -26.37 38.38 22.86
CA ASN A 48 -26.13 37.63 24.09
C ASN A 48 -27.41 37.58 24.97
N LYS A 49 -27.65 36.47 25.67
CA LYS A 49 -27.62 36.36 27.16
C LYS A 49 -28.47 35.20 27.72
N ASP A 50 -27.78 34.31 28.43
CA ASP A 50 -28.12 33.46 29.61
C ASP A 50 -29.44 32.67 29.68
N SER A 51 -29.34 31.33 29.86
CA SER A 51 -29.76 30.61 31.09
C SER A 51 -29.82 29.07 30.90
N ASP A 52 -29.12 28.35 31.80
CA ASP A 52 -29.44 27.04 32.43
C ASP A 52 -29.48 25.75 31.54
N ALA A 53 -28.51 24.82 31.68
CA ALA A 53 -28.53 23.59 32.55
C ALA A 53 -29.59 22.55 32.08
N GLU A 54 -29.39 21.26 31.81
CA GLU A 54 -28.41 20.15 31.97
C GLU A 54 -28.67 19.20 30.76
N GLU A 55 -27.74 18.42 30.20
CA GLU A 55 -27.40 17.05 30.62
C GLU A 55 -26.06 16.65 29.96
N ASP A 56 -25.08 16.31 30.80
CA ASP A 56 -23.72 15.91 30.42
C ASP A 56 -23.60 14.41 30.05
N GLU A 57 -22.61 14.15 29.18
CA GLU A 57 -21.59 13.08 29.26
C GLU A 57 -21.98 11.58 29.16
N GLU A 58 -21.17 10.64 28.66
CA GLU A 58 -19.87 10.57 27.95
C GLU A 58 -19.68 9.06 27.63
N ILE A 59 -19.13 8.65 26.47
CA ILE A 59 -18.61 7.26 26.31
C ILE A 59 -17.27 7.26 25.54
N SER A 60 -16.19 7.16 26.32
CA SER A 60 -15.04 6.21 26.27
C SER A 60 -14.42 5.87 24.90
N ASN A 61 -13.12 6.03 24.61
CA ASN A 61 -11.88 6.26 25.38
C ASN A 61 -11.56 5.25 26.52
N ASP A 62 -11.53 3.98 26.16
CA ASP A 62 -10.69 2.94 26.78
C ASP A 62 -9.70 2.53 25.67
N TYR A 63 -8.38 2.67 25.77
CA TYR A 63 -7.49 1.67 26.36
C TYR A 63 -6.11 2.29 26.63
N GLU A 64 -5.90 2.97 27.75
CA GLU A 64 -4.60 3.03 28.43
C GLU A 64 -4.79 3.13 29.94
N LYS A 65 -3.93 2.41 30.69
CA LYS A 65 -3.76 2.39 32.16
C LYS A 65 -4.85 1.58 32.89
N GLU A 66 -4.55 0.51 33.62
CA GLU A 66 -3.53 0.39 34.67
C GLU A 66 -2.96 -1.04 34.70
N THR A 67 -1.69 -1.25 35.03
CA THR A 67 -1.30 -1.35 36.45
C THR A 67 0.21 -1.23 36.59
N SER A 68 0.66 -0.10 37.11
CA SER A 68 1.98 0.03 37.70
C SER A 68 1.83 0.39 39.17
N LYS A 69 2.29 -0.50 40.05
CA LYS A 69 3.01 -0.28 41.32
C LYS A 69 2.49 -1.18 42.46
N ASN A 70 3.24 -2.22 42.76
CA ASN A 70 3.59 -2.50 44.15
C ASN A 70 5.08 -2.84 44.24
N ALA A 71 5.78 -2.28 45.22
CA ALA A 71 7.24 -2.14 45.24
C ALA A 71 7.91 -3.07 46.26
N LYS A 72 9.03 -3.69 45.82
CA LYS A 72 10.18 -4.27 46.57
C LYS A 72 9.87 -5.50 47.46
N GLU A 73 10.68 -6.56 47.55
CA GLU A 73 12.09 -6.84 47.24
C GLU A 73 12.27 -8.38 47.11
N ASP A 74 13.34 -8.80 46.43
CA ASP A 74 14.06 -10.10 46.51
C ASP A 74 13.58 -11.37 45.76
N LYS A 75 14.32 -11.60 44.66
CA LYS A 75 15.03 -12.84 44.26
C LYS A 75 14.34 -13.92 43.41
N GLU A 76 14.95 -14.10 42.22
CA GLU A 76 15.10 -15.33 41.42
C GLU A 76 13.83 -16.05 40.91
N THR A 77 13.60 -15.97 39.59
CA THR A 77 13.82 -17.06 38.59
C THR A 77 12.80 -17.00 37.44
N SER A 78 13.33 -17.10 36.21
CA SER A 78 12.70 -17.58 34.95
C SER A 78 11.46 -16.89 34.37
N ASN A 79 11.57 -16.36 33.15
CA ASN A 79 11.11 -17.06 31.94
C ASN A 79 11.39 -16.19 30.69
N ASP A 80 12.38 -16.62 29.93
CA ASP A 80 12.76 -16.12 28.62
C ASP A 80 11.71 -16.60 27.60
N THR A 81 10.71 -15.77 27.33
CA THR A 81 9.74 -16.03 26.26
C THR A 81 10.35 -15.54 24.96
N LYS A 82 10.74 -16.51 24.14
CA LYS A 82 11.13 -16.34 22.74
C LYS A 82 10.04 -15.59 22.00
N ASP A 83 10.31 -14.33 21.67
CA ASP A 83 9.58 -13.62 20.63
C ASP A 83 9.90 -14.32 19.30
N ASN A 84 8.96 -15.12 18.81
CA ASN A 84 8.98 -15.57 17.43
C ASN A 84 8.51 -14.39 16.57
N ASP A 85 9.39 -13.41 16.37
CA ASP A 85 9.24 -12.43 15.31
C ASP A 85 9.49 -13.18 14.00
N GLU A 86 8.42 -13.68 13.36
CA GLU A 86 8.51 -14.08 11.96
C GLU A 86 8.91 -12.83 11.18
N HIS A 87 10.20 -12.70 10.93
CA HIS A 87 10.74 -11.63 10.11
C HIS A 87 10.09 -11.75 8.73
N LEU A 88 9.07 -10.92 8.49
CA LEU A 88 8.35 -10.89 7.23
C LEU A 88 9.34 -10.54 6.13
N LYS A 89 9.36 -11.36 5.07
CA LYS A 89 10.19 -11.13 3.89
C LYS A 89 9.91 -9.74 3.33
N GLU A 90 10.94 -8.94 3.16
CA GLU A 90 10.84 -7.59 2.62
C GLU A 90 10.83 -7.63 1.09
N PHE A 91 9.75 -7.10 0.49
CA PHE A 91 9.61 -7.00 -0.97
C PHE A 91 9.88 -5.58 -1.48
N VAL A 92 10.00 -4.60 -0.59
CA VAL A 92 10.30 -3.21 -0.92
C VAL A 92 11.55 -2.76 -0.20
N VAL A 93 12.61 -2.48 -0.96
CA VAL A 93 13.88 -2.00 -0.41
C VAL A 93 14.13 -0.58 -0.89
N ASP A 94 13.95 0.38 0.02
CA ASP A 94 14.22 1.80 -0.26
C ASP A 94 15.49 2.25 0.47
N LYS A 95 16.60 2.33 -0.27
CA LYS A 95 17.89 2.82 0.23
C LYS A 95 18.01 4.35 0.15
N SER A 96 17.07 5.01 -0.52
CA SER A 96 17.10 6.44 -0.81
C SER A 96 16.18 7.28 0.07
N GLY A 97 15.24 6.66 0.77
CA GLY A 97 14.33 7.31 1.72
C GLY A 97 13.17 8.08 1.08
N TYR A 98 12.68 7.62 -0.07
CA TYR A 98 11.51 8.18 -0.75
C TYR A 98 10.18 7.60 -0.28
N LEU A 99 10.20 6.47 0.44
CA LEU A 99 9.03 5.79 0.99
C LEU A 99 9.02 5.86 2.51
N SER A 100 7.84 6.13 3.08
CA SER A 100 7.62 5.99 4.51
C SER A 100 7.59 4.50 4.91
N GLU A 101 7.78 4.22 6.20
CA GLU A 101 7.64 2.85 6.73
C GLU A 101 6.25 2.25 6.46
N ASP A 102 5.19 3.06 6.53
CA ASP A 102 3.83 2.60 6.23
C ASP A 102 3.68 2.22 4.74
N HIS A 103 4.24 3.03 3.84
CA HIS A 103 4.26 2.74 2.41
C HIS A 103 4.97 1.42 2.11
N LYS A 104 6.20 1.24 2.63
CA LYS A 104 6.97 0.00 2.46
C LYS A 104 6.22 -1.22 2.99
N LYS A 105 5.59 -1.08 4.17
CA LYS A 105 4.82 -2.15 4.80
C LYS A 105 3.61 -2.54 3.97
N ARG A 106 2.81 -1.57 3.49
CA ARG A 106 1.60 -1.83 2.68
C ARG A 106 1.95 -2.53 1.37
N LEU A 107 2.95 -2.01 0.66
CA LEU A 107 3.44 -2.60 -0.60
C LEU A 107 4.00 -4.01 -0.36
N SER A 108 4.81 -4.22 0.70
CA SER A 108 5.35 -5.54 1.02
C SER A 108 4.28 -6.56 1.40
N ILE A 109 3.23 -6.14 2.11
CA ILE A 109 2.08 -7.03 2.40
C ILE A 109 1.39 -7.46 1.11
N ARG A 110 1.18 -6.53 0.16
CA ARG A 110 0.57 -6.86 -1.14
C ARG A 110 1.41 -7.86 -1.92
N SER A 111 2.71 -7.59 -2.11
CA SER A 111 3.62 -8.54 -2.76
C SER A 111 3.67 -9.88 -2.05
N GLY A 112 3.63 -9.90 -0.71
CA GLY A 112 3.61 -11.12 0.08
C GLY A 112 2.35 -11.97 -0.16
N ILE A 113 1.19 -11.35 -0.33
CA ILE A 113 -0.06 -12.06 -0.67
C ILE A 113 0.07 -12.73 -2.05
N ILE A 114 0.61 -12.02 -3.04
CA ILE A 114 0.85 -12.54 -4.40
C ILE A 114 1.87 -13.68 -4.37
N SER A 115 2.97 -13.51 -3.64
CA SER A 115 3.99 -14.54 -3.43
C SER A 115 3.38 -15.82 -2.85
N LEU A 116 2.51 -15.71 -1.84
CA LEU A 116 1.82 -16.86 -1.25
C LEU A 116 0.81 -17.50 -2.21
N LYS A 117 0.11 -16.70 -3.04
CA LYS A 117 -0.93 -17.18 -3.96
C LYS A 117 -0.34 -17.89 -5.17
N TYR A 118 0.72 -17.34 -5.77
CA TYR A 118 1.24 -17.79 -7.06
C TYR A 118 2.64 -18.40 -7.01
N GLY A 119 3.34 -18.28 -5.88
CA GLY A 119 4.77 -18.60 -5.80
C GLY A 119 5.64 -17.64 -6.61
N PHE A 120 5.15 -16.42 -6.87
CA PHE A 120 5.78 -15.41 -7.71
C PHE A 120 6.12 -14.16 -6.89
N ASP A 121 7.40 -13.76 -6.85
CA ASP A 121 7.84 -12.61 -6.07
C ASP A 121 7.89 -11.32 -6.90
N ILE A 122 7.11 -10.32 -6.50
CA ILE A 122 7.17 -8.96 -7.04
C ILE A 122 7.97 -8.08 -6.10
N VAL A 123 9.13 -7.61 -6.56
CA VAL A 123 10.11 -6.88 -5.75
C VAL A 123 10.29 -5.46 -6.28
N MET A 124 10.44 -4.49 -5.37
CA MET A 124 10.64 -3.07 -5.69
C MET A 124 11.86 -2.53 -4.96
N VAL A 125 12.75 -1.86 -5.68
CA VAL A 125 14.00 -1.35 -5.14
C VAL A 125 14.21 0.09 -5.55
N VAL A 126 14.51 0.95 -4.59
CA VAL A 126 14.90 2.34 -4.82
C VAL A 126 16.31 2.54 -4.30
N ILE A 127 17.20 3.02 -5.17
CA ILE A 127 18.59 3.32 -4.86
C ILE A 127 18.94 4.73 -5.36
N ASP A 128 19.95 5.35 -4.74
CA ASP A 128 20.46 6.61 -5.25
C ASP A 128 21.27 6.37 -6.52
N ASP A 129 22.16 5.38 -6.46
CA ASP A 129 23.12 5.03 -7.51
C ASP A 129 23.50 3.55 -7.41
N TYR A 130 24.21 3.02 -8.40
CA TYR A 130 24.72 1.65 -8.45
C TYR A 130 26.23 1.62 -8.73
N ASP A 131 26.93 0.64 -8.17
CA ASP A 131 28.39 0.46 -8.31
C ASP A 131 28.78 -0.63 -9.32
N THR A 132 27.78 -1.25 -9.95
CA THR A 132 27.93 -2.21 -11.04
C THR A 132 28.23 -1.53 -12.38
N VAL A 133 28.47 -2.34 -13.41
CA VAL A 133 28.73 -1.81 -14.77
C VAL A 133 27.52 -1.08 -15.36
N ASP A 134 26.31 -1.55 -15.04
CA ASP A 134 25.04 -0.97 -15.44
C ASP A 134 23.92 -1.35 -14.45
N LEU A 135 22.77 -0.67 -14.55
CA LEU A 135 21.61 -0.91 -13.70
C LEU A 135 21.01 -2.31 -13.90
N GLN A 136 21.16 -2.88 -15.10
CA GLN A 136 20.76 -4.25 -15.41
C GLN A 136 21.50 -5.24 -14.49
N THR A 137 22.83 -5.18 -14.48
CA THR A 137 23.68 -6.06 -13.67
C THR A 137 23.32 -5.93 -12.18
N TYR A 138 23.08 -4.70 -11.71
CA TYR A 138 22.61 -4.50 -10.33
C TYR A 138 21.27 -5.19 -10.07
N SER A 139 20.32 -5.08 -11.00
CA SER A 139 18.97 -5.62 -10.84
C SER A 139 18.95 -7.15 -10.85
N ASP A 140 19.72 -7.74 -11.76
CA ASP A 140 19.90 -9.20 -11.87
C ASP A 140 20.53 -9.74 -10.57
N ASP A 141 21.66 -9.16 -10.15
CA ASP A 141 22.35 -9.56 -8.91
C ASP A 141 21.45 -9.36 -7.67
N PHE A 142 20.68 -8.27 -7.63
CA PHE A 142 19.78 -8.01 -6.51
C PHE A 142 18.70 -9.08 -6.39
N TYR A 143 18.13 -9.54 -7.51
CA TYR A 143 17.10 -10.57 -7.46
C TYR A 143 17.69 -11.93 -7.06
N ASP A 144 18.80 -12.31 -7.69
CA ASP A 144 19.40 -13.64 -7.54
C ASP A 144 20.00 -13.89 -6.14
N TYR A 145 20.52 -12.86 -5.48
CA TYR A 145 21.27 -13.00 -4.22
C TYR A 145 20.50 -12.64 -2.95
N ASN A 146 19.22 -12.22 -3.05
CA ASN A 146 18.43 -11.76 -1.91
C ASN A 146 17.35 -12.77 -1.43
N GLY A 147 17.38 -14.01 -1.92
CA GLY A 147 16.50 -15.08 -1.42
C GLY A 147 15.04 -14.95 -1.87
N TYR A 148 14.82 -14.34 -3.03
CA TYR A 148 13.53 -14.33 -3.69
C TYR A 148 13.16 -15.72 -4.26
N ASN A 149 11.89 -15.93 -4.55
CA ASN A 149 11.43 -17.11 -5.26
C ASN A 149 12.12 -17.19 -6.64
N HIS A 150 12.18 -18.40 -7.18
CA HIS A 150 12.73 -18.57 -8.53
C HIS A 150 11.90 -17.85 -9.58
N ASP A 151 10.57 -17.85 -9.42
CA ASP A 151 9.66 -17.12 -10.28
C ASP A 151 9.44 -15.71 -9.72
N GLY A 152 9.68 -14.68 -10.52
CA GLY A 152 9.30 -13.33 -10.16
C GLY A 152 9.94 -12.21 -10.98
N LEU A 153 9.68 -10.98 -10.54
CA LEU A 153 10.05 -9.76 -11.25
C LEU A 153 10.47 -8.68 -10.26
N VAL A 154 11.62 -8.06 -10.50
CA VAL A 154 12.08 -6.87 -9.75
C VAL A 154 12.06 -5.64 -10.63
N LEU A 155 11.56 -4.53 -10.06
CA LEU A 155 11.75 -3.18 -10.58
C LEU A 155 12.77 -2.45 -9.71
N VAL A 156 13.87 -2.01 -10.31
CA VAL A 156 14.86 -1.15 -9.67
C VAL A 156 14.80 0.26 -10.26
N ILE A 157 14.78 1.27 -9.40
CA ILE A 157 14.81 2.70 -9.79
C ILE A 157 16.04 3.36 -9.19
N SER A 158 16.87 3.98 -10.03
CA SER A 158 17.98 4.84 -9.60
C SER A 158 17.55 6.31 -9.61
N MET A 159 17.62 6.95 -8.45
CA MET A 159 17.16 8.32 -8.27
C MET A 159 18.15 9.36 -8.82
N ASN A 160 19.45 9.07 -8.84
CA ASN A 160 20.46 9.97 -9.41
C ASN A 160 20.52 9.89 -10.93
N THR A 161 20.56 8.68 -11.50
CA THR A 161 20.63 8.51 -12.97
C THR A 161 19.26 8.68 -13.63
N ARG A 162 18.17 8.59 -12.85
CA ARG A 162 16.77 8.59 -13.35
C ARG A 162 16.48 7.44 -14.29
N GLU A 163 17.21 6.35 -14.14
CA GLU A 163 17.02 5.10 -14.86
C GLU A 163 16.16 4.13 -14.03
N TYR A 164 15.48 3.23 -14.72
CA TYR A 164 14.82 2.09 -14.12
C TYR A 164 15.15 0.83 -14.93
N TYR A 165 15.04 -0.33 -14.31
CA TYR A 165 15.24 -1.61 -14.98
C TYR A 165 14.33 -2.69 -14.38
N PHE A 166 13.83 -3.57 -15.25
CA PHE A 166 13.08 -4.76 -14.87
C PHE A 166 13.98 -5.99 -15.04
N SER A 167 14.14 -6.78 -13.99
CA SER A 167 14.77 -8.10 -14.10
C SER A 167 13.74 -9.19 -13.83
N THR A 168 13.60 -10.10 -14.79
CA THR A 168 12.67 -11.23 -14.78
C THR A 168 13.40 -12.52 -14.43
N SER A 169 12.76 -13.38 -13.63
CA SER A 169 13.25 -14.72 -13.32
C SER A 169 12.14 -15.76 -13.41
N GLY A 170 12.53 -16.99 -13.79
CA GLY A 170 11.64 -18.14 -13.89
C GLY A 170 10.45 -17.87 -14.82
N LYS A 171 9.24 -18.18 -14.36
CA LYS A 171 7.99 -17.94 -15.13
C LYS A 171 7.81 -16.52 -15.63
N ALA A 172 8.41 -15.52 -15.00
CA ALA A 172 8.32 -14.14 -15.47
C ALA A 172 8.87 -13.98 -16.90
N ILE A 173 9.94 -14.72 -17.24
CA ILE A 173 10.55 -14.74 -18.57
C ILE A 173 9.59 -15.35 -19.60
N GLU A 174 8.78 -16.32 -19.20
CA GLU A 174 7.84 -17.02 -20.08
C GLU A 174 6.54 -16.25 -20.30
N ASN A 175 6.05 -15.60 -19.23
CA ASN A 175 4.69 -15.01 -19.18
C ASN A 175 4.67 -13.50 -19.44
N ILE A 176 5.74 -12.79 -19.12
CA ILE A 176 5.82 -11.33 -19.26
C ILE A 176 6.71 -11.00 -20.47
N SER A 177 6.07 -10.70 -21.60
CA SER A 177 6.78 -10.26 -22.81
C SER A 177 7.34 -8.85 -22.66
N ASP A 178 8.33 -8.51 -23.50
CA ASP A 178 8.91 -7.15 -23.56
C ASP A 178 7.82 -6.08 -23.73
N ASP A 179 6.84 -6.30 -24.62
CA ASP A 179 5.70 -5.38 -24.81
C ASP A 179 4.91 -5.15 -23.51
N ARG A 180 4.73 -6.17 -22.67
CA ARG A 180 4.03 -6.04 -21.39
C ARG A 180 4.86 -5.27 -20.36
N LEU A 181 6.19 -5.45 -20.37
CA LEU A 181 7.09 -4.64 -19.54
C LEU A 181 7.07 -3.18 -19.98
N GLU A 182 6.98 -2.91 -21.28
CA GLU A 182 6.83 -1.55 -21.81
C GLU A 182 5.49 -0.93 -21.40
N ASP A 183 4.37 -1.67 -21.52
CA ASP A 183 3.06 -1.23 -21.05
C ASP A 183 3.06 -0.90 -19.55
N ILE A 184 3.70 -1.74 -18.73
CA ILE A 184 3.89 -1.48 -17.29
C ILE A 184 4.70 -0.20 -17.09
N ALA A 185 5.82 -0.05 -17.80
CA ALA A 185 6.68 1.11 -17.69
C ALA A 185 5.94 2.41 -18.02
N GLU A 186 5.18 2.42 -19.12
CA GLU A 186 4.37 3.57 -19.55
C GLU A 186 3.32 3.94 -18.51
N ALA A 187 2.66 2.93 -17.91
CA ALA A 187 1.63 3.16 -16.90
C ALA A 187 2.20 3.78 -15.62
N ILE A 188 3.41 3.39 -15.19
CA ILE A 188 4.01 3.88 -13.95
C ILE A 188 4.88 5.13 -14.14
N MET A 189 5.29 5.44 -15.37
CA MET A 189 6.16 6.57 -15.73
C MET A 189 5.68 7.93 -15.18
N PRO A 190 4.38 8.31 -15.26
CA PRO A 190 3.93 9.60 -14.73
C PRO A 190 4.21 9.75 -13.23
N TYR A 191 4.04 8.68 -12.45
CA TYR A 191 4.29 8.66 -11.02
C TYR A 191 5.78 8.75 -10.69
N MET A 192 6.63 8.04 -11.46
CA MET A 192 8.09 8.15 -11.32
C MET A 192 8.58 9.58 -11.61
N GLN A 193 8.01 10.25 -12.61
CA GLN A 193 8.34 11.63 -12.96
C GLN A 193 7.93 12.64 -11.88
N SER A 194 6.82 12.41 -11.18
CA SER A 194 6.37 13.24 -10.07
C SER A 194 6.97 12.84 -8.71
N ASN A 195 7.92 11.88 -8.67
CA ASN A 195 8.47 11.27 -7.45
C ASN A 195 7.40 10.63 -6.54
N ASP A 196 6.26 10.22 -7.08
CA ASP A 196 5.21 9.50 -6.34
C ASP A 196 5.47 7.98 -6.39
N LEU A 197 6.53 7.54 -5.71
CA LEU A 197 6.98 6.15 -5.79
C LEU A 197 6.01 5.16 -5.15
N TYR A 198 5.17 5.60 -4.21
CA TYR A 198 4.14 4.74 -3.64
C TYR A 198 3.13 4.36 -4.71
N GLU A 199 2.57 5.34 -5.42
CA GLU A 199 1.60 5.08 -6.50
C GLU A 199 2.25 4.35 -7.68
N ALA A 200 3.50 4.64 -8.01
CA ALA A 200 4.24 3.91 -9.04
C ALA A 200 4.30 2.40 -8.72
N PHE A 201 4.71 2.07 -7.50
CA PHE A 201 4.83 0.68 -7.06
C PHE A 201 3.47 0.00 -6.84
N ASP A 202 2.48 0.72 -6.34
CA ASP A 202 1.13 0.20 -6.16
C ASP A 202 0.48 -0.20 -7.50
N ASN A 203 0.68 0.62 -8.55
CA ASN A 203 0.25 0.30 -9.92
C ASN A 203 1.07 -0.84 -10.53
N TYR A 204 2.39 -0.82 -10.36
CA TYR A 204 3.27 -1.91 -10.81
C TYR A 204 2.81 -3.27 -10.27
N ILE A 205 2.58 -3.39 -8.96
CA ILE A 205 2.09 -4.64 -8.35
C ILE A 205 0.77 -5.07 -8.99
N SER A 206 -0.16 -4.13 -9.17
CA SER A 206 -1.50 -4.42 -9.72
C SER A 206 -1.44 -4.94 -11.16
N LEU A 207 -0.61 -4.32 -12.00
CA LEU A 207 -0.44 -4.73 -13.39
C LEU A 207 0.21 -6.10 -13.51
N VAL A 208 1.22 -6.38 -12.69
CA VAL A 208 1.87 -7.70 -12.68
C VAL A 208 0.91 -8.77 -12.17
N GLU A 209 0.14 -8.48 -11.11
CA GLU A 209 -0.89 -9.40 -10.60
C GLU A 209 -1.96 -9.71 -11.67
N GLU A 210 -2.40 -8.68 -12.41
CA GLU A 210 -3.34 -8.85 -13.52
C GLU A 210 -2.79 -9.80 -14.59
N ILE A 211 -1.50 -9.66 -14.97
CA ILE A 211 -0.85 -10.59 -15.92
C ILE A 211 -0.92 -12.03 -15.39
N MET A 212 -0.63 -12.25 -14.11
CA MET A 212 -0.65 -13.58 -13.50
C MET A 212 -2.06 -14.19 -13.45
N GLU A 213 -3.11 -13.38 -13.30
CA GLU A 213 -4.50 -13.86 -13.29
C GLU A 213 -4.98 -14.36 -14.66
N TYR A 214 -4.40 -13.88 -15.76
CA TYR A 214 -4.80 -14.27 -17.12
C TYR A 214 -4.06 -15.52 -17.65
N ASP A 215 -2.96 -15.92 -17.03
CA ASP A 215 -2.12 -17.04 -17.47
C ASP A 215 -2.42 -18.38 -16.74
N GLU A 216 -3.44 -18.43 -15.86
CA GLU A 216 -3.96 -19.65 -15.21
C GLU A 216 -5.04 -20.40 -16.03
#